data_AF-A0A8A4KDS9-F1
#
_entry.id   AF-A0A8A4KDS9-F1
#
_cell.length_a   1.000
_cell.length_b   1.000
_cell.length_c   1.000
_cell.angle_alpha   90.00
_cell.angle_beta   90.00
_cell.angle_gamma   90.00
#
_symmetry.space_group_name_H-M   'P 1'
#
loop_
_entity.id
_entity.type
_entity.pdbx_description
1 polymer ?
#
loop_
_entity_poly.entity_id
_entity_poly.type
_entity_poly.pdbx_seq_one_letter_code
_entity_poly.pdbx_strand_id
1 'polypeptide(L)'
;MKKTMVNIKNHLMTGISFALPVIIAGSLVVAVAKIIGIILGEPNLDSFAHSSGLEKWLYLAQDIGFKIIGLMNYVLGAYVAYSIAGKKGLAPGFAAGLIASVTGSGFLGAVLGGLLAGYSAEWVSRKIRITGSAASSVPLIILPFITVGLQVVVMLLLLGDVLHWLNSSLMAWVQRMTEDGTNTVVLAAVLGGMICFDLGGPVNKAAWGTGNVLFMSGVYLPAILVNVAIIIPPLGYAAARFIRPRNFSETLKEAGNGSVIMGILGISEGAIPFTLKNPARLIPLNILAGAMGSMTVALFKAYPIMPPLGGLYGGFTVGNPWAYFLGALVGTLVIAIGANVLVNFNETDANSESINTSPDDIEIKFD
;
A
#
# COMPACT_ATOMS: atom_id res chain seq x y z
N MET A 1 1.30 16.88 23.55
CA MET A 1 2.03 15.81 22.82
C MET A 1 1.11 14.95 21.94
N LYS A 2 0.02 14.35 22.46
CA LYS A 2 -0.90 13.50 21.65
C LYS A 2 -1.46 14.21 20.40
N LYS A 3 -1.91 15.46 20.51
CA LYS A 3 -2.45 16.24 19.37
C LYS A 3 -1.41 16.52 18.26
N THR A 4 -0.17 16.86 18.65
CA THR A 4 0.92 17.12 17.68
C THR A 4 1.33 15.85 16.94
N MET A 5 1.39 14.71 17.64
CA MET A 5 1.71 13.41 17.03
C MET A 5 0.62 12.97 16.04
N VAL A 6 -0.65 13.16 16.39
CA VAL A 6 -1.79 12.91 15.49
C VAL A 6 -1.71 13.80 14.25
N ASN A 7 -1.34 15.07 14.39
CA ASN A 7 -1.20 15.97 13.25
C ASN A 7 -0.05 15.54 12.32
N ILE A 8 1.14 15.21 12.84
CA ILE A 8 2.26 14.74 12.03
C ILE A 8 1.90 13.45 11.27
N LYS A 9 1.22 12.51 11.95
CA LYS A 9 0.70 11.30 11.29
C LYS A 9 -0.22 11.65 10.13
N ASN A 10 -1.18 12.56 10.33
CA ASN A 10 -2.13 12.96 9.29
C ASN A 10 -1.43 13.64 8.10
N HIS A 11 -0.40 14.45 8.36
CA HIS A 11 0.40 15.08 7.30
C HIS A 11 1.15 14.03 6.47
N LEU A 12 1.77 13.05 7.14
CA LEU A 12 2.44 11.93 6.49
C LEU A 12 1.45 11.08 5.66
N MET A 13 0.31 10.71 6.25
CA MET A 13 -0.71 9.92 5.56
C MET A 13 -1.24 10.65 4.33
N THR A 14 -1.44 11.96 4.41
CA THR A 14 -1.81 12.79 3.24
C THR A 14 -0.77 12.64 2.14
N GLY A 15 0.52 12.82 2.46
CA GLY A 15 1.60 12.66 1.48
C GLY A 15 1.62 11.28 0.81
N ILE A 16 1.49 10.21 1.61
CA ILE A 16 1.44 8.83 1.11
C ILE A 16 0.22 8.63 0.20
N SER A 17 -0.96 9.10 0.62
CA SER A 17 -2.20 8.96 -0.16
C SER A 17 -2.15 9.67 -1.51
N PHE A 18 -1.44 10.79 -1.63
CA PHE A 18 -1.24 11.46 -2.92
C PHE A 18 -0.13 10.84 -3.76
N ALA A 19 0.91 10.27 -3.14
CA ALA A 19 1.99 9.59 -3.86
C ALA A 19 1.53 8.24 -4.44
N LEU A 20 0.70 7.49 -3.71
CA LEU A 20 0.34 6.12 -4.07
C LEU A 20 -0.32 5.99 -5.46
N PRO A 21 -1.32 6.81 -5.85
CA PRO A 21 -1.91 6.73 -7.19
C PRO A 21 -0.90 6.97 -8.32
N VAL A 22 0.07 7.86 -8.13
CA VAL A 22 1.11 8.16 -9.13
C VAL A 22 1.99 6.94 -9.36
N ILE A 23 2.40 6.29 -8.28
CA ILE A 23 3.29 5.13 -8.35
C ILE A 23 2.56 3.92 -8.90
N ILE A 24 1.29 3.71 -8.50
CA ILE A 24 0.44 2.65 -9.07
C ILE A 24 0.28 2.84 -10.58
N ALA A 25 0.02 4.07 -11.04
CA ALA A 25 -0.09 4.36 -12.47
C ALA A 25 1.20 4.03 -13.21
N GLY A 26 2.36 4.47 -12.71
CA GLY A 26 3.66 4.13 -13.30
C GLY A 26 3.93 2.61 -13.31
N SER A 27 3.59 1.93 -12.21
CA SER A 27 3.76 0.48 -12.06
C SER A 27 2.89 -0.32 -13.01
N LEU A 28 1.64 0.11 -13.24
CA LEU A 28 0.74 -0.52 -14.21
C LEU A 28 1.28 -0.41 -15.63
N VAL A 29 1.82 0.76 -16.01
CA VAL A 29 2.43 0.95 -17.34
C VAL A 29 3.64 0.03 -17.51
N VAL A 30 4.54 -0.06 -16.51
CA VAL A 30 5.67 -1.00 -16.53
C VAL A 30 5.17 -2.44 -16.64
N ALA A 31 4.17 -2.82 -15.84
CA ALA A 31 3.68 -4.18 -15.78
C ALA A 31 3.05 -4.63 -17.09
N VAL A 32 2.19 -3.80 -17.70
CA VAL A 32 1.59 -4.11 -19.01
C VAL A 32 2.67 -4.29 -20.07
N ALA A 33 3.64 -3.37 -20.13
CA ALA A 33 4.74 -3.47 -21.09
C ALA A 33 5.54 -4.77 -20.90
N LYS A 34 5.95 -5.09 -19.66
CA LYS A 34 6.73 -6.29 -19.37
C LYS A 34 5.95 -7.59 -19.60
N ILE A 35 4.66 -7.63 -19.27
CA ILE A 35 3.81 -8.81 -19.54
C ILE A 35 3.73 -9.07 -21.04
N ILE A 36 3.52 -8.03 -21.85
CA ILE A 36 3.50 -8.17 -23.32
C ILE A 36 4.89 -8.63 -23.81
N GLY A 37 5.97 -8.06 -23.31
CA GLY A 37 7.34 -8.50 -23.62
C GLY A 37 7.56 -9.99 -23.35
N ILE A 38 7.16 -10.46 -22.17
CA ILE A 38 7.24 -11.87 -21.80
C ILE A 38 6.43 -12.76 -22.76
N ILE A 39 5.23 -12.33 -23.16
CA ILE A 39 4.41 -13.06 -24.15
C ILE A 39 5.11 -13.14 -25.51
N LEU A 40 5.83 -12.09 -25.90
CA LEU A 40 6.65 -12.05 -27.12
C LEU A 40 7.98 -12.79 -27.00
N GLY A 41 8.30 -13.35 -25.82
CA GLY A 41 9.52 -14.10 -25.55
C GLY A 41 10.72 -13.25 -25.12
N GLU A 42 10.52 -11.96 -24.83
CA GLU A 42 11.58 -11.06 -24.36
C GLU A 42 11.26 -10.52 -22.95
N PRO A 43 11.86 -11.09 -21.90
CA PRO A 43 11.67 -10.61 -20.53
C PRO A 43 12.41 -9.30 -20.25
N ASN A 44 13.45 -8.97 -21.03
CA ASN A 44 14.21 -7.73 -20.87
C ASN A 44 13.95 -6.76 -22.02
N LEU A 45 13.03 -5.83 -21.80
CA LEU A 45 12.65 -4.82 -22.79
C LEU A 45 13.78 -3.85 -23.15
N ASP A 46 14.92 -3.83 -22.43
CA ASP A 46 16.07 -3.03 -22.82
C ASP A 46 16.68 -3.48 -24.15
N SER A 47 16.47 -4.74 -24.57
CA SER A 47 16.86 -5.22 -25.90
C SER A 47 16.11 -4.49 -27.02
N PHE A 48 14.92 -3.97 -26.73
CA PHE A 48 14.09 -3.18 -27.64
C PHE A 48 14.45 -1.68 -27.66
N ALA A 49 15.52 -1.26 -26.99
CA ALA A 49 15.92 0.15 -26.97
C ALA A 49 16.19 0.72 -28.38
N HIS A 50 16.66 -0.09 -29.32
CA HIS A 50 16.96 0.31 -30.71
C HIS A 50 15.99 -0.26 -31.74
N SER A 51 14.91 -0.91 -31.32
CA SER A 51 13.91 -1.48 -32.24
C SER A 51 12.91 -0.43 -32.72
N SER A 52 11.88 -0.86 -33.44
CA SER A 52 10.85 0.01 -34.01
C SER A 52 9.45 -0.55 -33.76
N GLY A 53 8.42 0.29 -33.95
CA GLY A 53 7.03 -0.13 -33.78
C GLY A 53 6.69 -0.56 -32.35
N LEU A 54 6.08 -1.74 -32.21
CA LEU A 54 5.55 -2.23 -30.93
C LEU A 54 6.67 -2.49 -29.90
N GLU A 55 7.78 -3.09 -30.31
CA GLU A 55 8.91 -3.38 -29.41
C GLU A 55 9.47 -2.08 -28.79
N LYS A 56 9.67 -1.05 -29.61
CA LYS A 56 10.12 0.27 -29.13
C LYS A 56 9.10 0.89 -28.18
N TRP A 57 7.81 0.74 -28.48
CA TRP A 57 6.74 1.21 -27.59
C TRP A 57 6.80 0.52 -26.23
N LEU A 58 7.06 -0.80 -26.18
CA LEU A 58 7.21 -1.53 -24.92
C LEU A 58 8.38 -0.99 -24.09
N TYR A 59 9.54 -0.78 -24.71
CA TYR A 59 10.69 -0.16 -24.06
C TYR A 59 10.36 1.24 -23.50
N LEU A 60 9.75 2.10 -24.33
CA LEU A 60 9.40 3.46 -23.93
C LEU A 60 8.34 3.48 -22.82
N ALA A 61 7.37 2.57 -22.86
CA ALA A 61 6.36 2.40 -21.81
C ALA A 61 7.01 1.98 -20.48
N GLN A 62 7.95 1.03 -20.51
CA GLN A 62 8.73 0.67 -19.34
C GLN A 62 9.54 1.86 -18.79
N ASP A 63 10.30 2.54 -19.63
CA ASP A 63 11.15 3.67 -19.24
C ASP A 63 10.34 4.82 -18.62
N ILE A 64 9.24 5.23 -19.26
CA ILE A 64 8.38 6.29 -18.72
C ILE A 64 7.69 5.84 -17.43
N GLY A 65 7.30 4.57 -17.33
CA GLY A 65 6.70 4.00 -16.12
C GLY A 65 7.64 4.08 -14.92
N PHE A 66 8.91 3.72 -15.09
CA PHE A 66 9.93 3.88 -14.04
C PHE A 66 10.21 5.35 -13.70
N LYS A 67 10.21 6.26 -14.67
CA LYS A 67 10.32 7.71 -14.41
C LYS A 67 9.15 8.25 -13.60
N ILE A 68 7.92 7.79 -13.89
CA ILE A 68 6.72 8.14 -13.11
C ILE A 68 6.86 7.64 -11.66
N ILE A 69 7.34 6.41 -11.45
CA ILE A 69 7.63 5.88 -10.11
C ILE A 69 8.68 6.76 -9.41
N GLY A 70 9.70 7.21 -10.13
CA GLY A 70 10.73 8.14 -9.63
C GLY A 70 10.20 9.50 -9.14
N LEU A 71 8.99 9.92 -9.56
CA LEU A 71 8.34 11.14 -9.06
C LEU A 71 7.85 11.00 -7.61
N MET A 72 7.90 9.81 -7.02
CA MET A 72 7.42 9.54 -5.68
C MET A 72 7.90 10.55 -4.63
N ASN A 73 9.21 10.77 -4.51
CA ASN A 73 9.75 11.65 -3.46
C ASN A 73 9.27 13.09 -3.63
N TYR A 74 9.11 13.53 -4.88
CA TYR A 74 8.60 14.85 -5.24
C TYR A 74 7.16 15.02 -4.77
N VAL A 75 6.30 14.06 -5.13
CA VAL A 75 4.89 14.07 -4.75
C VAL A 75 4.75 13.94 -3.23
N LEU A 76 5.48 13.02 -2.61
CA LEU A 76 5.46 12.82 -1.16
C LEU A 76 5.85 14.09 -0.40
N GLY A 77 7.00 14.69 -0.71
CA GLY A 77 7.46 15.92 -0.07
C GLY A 77 6.50 17.09 -0.29
N ALA A 78 6.00 17.26 -1.51
CA ALA A 78 5.04 18.32 -1.86
C ALA A 78 3.72 18.18 -1.11
N TYR A 79 3.14 16.97 -1.04
CA TYR A 79 1.83 16.77 -0.43
C TYR A 79 1.87 16.66 1.10
N VAL A 80 3.00 16.23 1.69
CA VAL A 80 3.24 16.43 3.13
C VAL A 80 3.26 17.93 3.44
N ALA A 81 4.02 18.73 2.69
CA ALA A 81 4.08 20.18 2.90
C ALA A 81 2.74 20.88 2.64
N TYR A 82 2.02 20.45 1.60
CA TYR A 82 0.68 20.95 1.26
C TYR A 82 -0.32 20.71 2.39
N SER A 83 -0.25 19.56 3.06
CA SER A 83 -1.14 19.26 4.17
C SER A 83 -0.96 20.20 5.39
N ILE A 84 0.16 20.92 5.45
CA ILE A 84 0.47 21.90 6.52
C ILE A 84 0.16 23.33 6.08
N ALA A 85 0.66 23.75 4.91
CA ALA A 85 0.64 25.16 4.47
C ALA A 85 -0.21 25.40 3.20
N GLY A 86 -0.97 24.40 2.75
CA GLY A 86 -1.71 24.45 1.49
C GLY A 86 -0.81 24.67 0.28
N LYS A 87 -1.29 25.43 -0.71
CA LYS A 87 -0.56 25.69 -1.97
C LYS A 87 0.83 26.30 -1.77
N LYS A 88 1.04 27.05 -0.67
CA LYS A 88 2.32 27.70 -0.36
C LYS A 88 3.43 26.71 -0.02
N GLY A 89 3.06 25.53 0.48
CA GLY A 89 4.01 24.46 0.81
C GLY A 89 4.49 23.67 -0.41
N LEU A 90 3.84 23.77 -1.56
CA LEU A 90 4.13 22.91 -2.72
C LEU A 90 5.54 23.12 -3.27
N ALA A 91 5.93 24.38 -3.56
CA ALA A 91 7.24 24.67 -4.11
C ALA A 91 8.41 24.19 -3.22
N PRO A 92 8.46 24.54 -1.91
CA PRO A 92 9.51 24.00 -1.04
C PRO A 92 9.38 22.49 -0.79
N GLY A 93 8.16 21.92 -0.84
CA GLY A 93 7.96 20.48 -0.73
C GLY A 93 8.47 19.70 -1.95
N PHE A 94 8.31 20.23 -3.16
CA PHE A 94 8.93 19.67 -4.37
C PHE A 94 10.46 19.77 -4.29
N ALA A 95 11.00 20.89 -3.81
CA ALA A 95 12.43 21.03 -3.58
C ALA A 95 12.95 20.00 -2.56
N ALA A 96 12.22 19.77 -1.48
CA ALA A 96 12.54 18.73 -0.49
C ALA A 96 12.56 17.33 -1.12
N GLY A 97 11.57 16.99 -1.94
CA GLY A 97 11.51 15.71 -2.64
C GLY A 97 12.64 15.52 -3.67
N LEU A 98 13.00 16.59 -4.37
CA LEU A 98 14.17 16.61 -5.27
C LEU A 98 15.45 16.37 -4.49
N ILE A 99 15.69 17.14 -3.42
CA ILE A 99 16.86 16.98 -2.55
C ILE A 99 16.94 15.55 -2.01
N ALA A 100 15.81 14.99 -1.58
CA ALA A 100 15.75 13.62 -1.07
C ALA A 100 16.15 12.58 -2.12
N SER A 101 15.79 12.83 -3.39
CA SER A 101 16.13 11.95 -4.51
C SER A 101 17.61 12.05 -4.89
N VAL A 102 18.16 13.26 -5.00
CA VAL A 102 19.56 13.46 -5.42
C VAL A 102 20.57 13.10 -4.33
N THR A 103 20.19 13.22 -3.06
CA THR A 103 21.03 12.79 -1.92
C THR A 103 20.91 11.30 -1.63
N GLY A 104 19.94 10.60 -2.21
CA GLY A 104 19.65 9.21 -1.88
C GLY A 104 19.10 8.99 -0.48
N SER A 105 18.59 10.03 0.19
CA SER A 105 17.86 9.91 1.47
C SER A 105 16.44 9.35 1.31
N GLY A 106 15.94 9.30 0.06
CA GLY A 106 14.76 8.53 -0.32
C GLY A 106 13.48 8.95 0.41
N PHE A 107 12.66 7.97 0.77
CA PHE A 107 11.38 8.19 1.45
C PHE A 107 11.54 9.03 2.73
N LEU A 108 12.56 8.73 3.56
CA LEU A 108 12.80 9.45 4.82
C LEU A 108 13.14 10.92 4.59
N GLY A 109 14.03 11.20 3.64
CA GLY A 109 14.36 12.56 3.24
C GLY A 109 13.15 13.33 2.74
N ALA A 110 12.30 12.70 1.93
CA ALA A 110 11.11 13.32 1.37
C ALA A 110 10.07 13.65 2.46
N VAL A 111 9.86 12.75 3.43
CA VAL A 111 8.93 13.00 4.56
C VAL A 111 9.44 14.12 5.46
N LEU A 112 10.69 14.03 5.93
CA LEU A 112 11.25 15.01 6.85
C LEU A 112 11.39 16.38 6.19
N GLY A 113 11.88 16.40 4.94
CA GLY A 113 11.98 17.62 4.15
C GLY A 113 10.60 18.22 3.85
N GLY A 114 9.60 17.39 3.56
CA GLY A 114 8.21 17.82 3.38
C GLY A 114 7.61 18.46 4.64
N LEU A 115 7.86 17.90 5.83
CA LEU A 115 7.46 18.50 7.10
C LEU A 115 8.16 19.84 7.32
N LEU A 116 9.47 19.90 7.11
CA LEU A 116 10.24 21.15 7.19
C LEU A 116 9.71 22.20 6.21
N ALA A 117 9.39 21.80 4.98
CA ALA A 117 8.86 22.67 3.94
C ALA A 117 7.49 23.23 4.32
N GLY A 118 6.59 22.37 4.82
CA GLY A 118 5.27 22.78 5.27
C GLY A 118 5.34 23.77 6.44
N TYR A 119 6.10 23.43 7.49
CA TYR A 119 6.20 24.30 8.67
C TYR A 119 6.95 25.60 8.39
N SER A 120 8.01 25.58 7.57
CA SER A 120 8.71 26.79 7.16
C SER A 120 7.83 27.69 6.30
N ALA A 121 7.08 27.14 5.36
CA ALA A 121 6.14 27.92 4.54
C ALA A 121 5.02 28.55 5.37
N GLU A 122 4.45 27.80 6.32
CA GLU A 122 3.45 28.33 7.24
C GLU A 122 4.03 29.43 8.14
N TRP A 123 5.24 29.23 8.66
CA TRP A 123 5.93 30.22 9.48
C TRP A 123 6.20 31.52 8.71
N VAL A 124 6.80 31.43 7.52
CA VAL A 124 7.07 32.59 6.66
C VAL A 124 5.77 33.31 6.32
N SER A 125 4.73 32.57 5.92
CA SER A 125 3.44 33.17 5.55
C SER A 125 2.75 33.88 6.71
N ARG A 126 2.97 33.48 7.95
CA ARG A 126 2.37 34.14 9.12
C ARG A 126 3.16 35.37 9.55
N LYS A 127 4.48 35.28 9.54
CA LYS A 127 5.38 36.31 10.09
C LYS A 127 5.73 37.42 9.11
N ILE A 128 5.88 37.11 7.83
CA ILE A 128 6.25 38.10 6.82
C ILE A 128 4.97 38.61 6.14
N ARG A 129 4.54 39.81 6.53
CA ARG A 129 3.39 40.51 5.94
C ARG A 129 3.85 41.87 5.44
N ILE A 130 3.85 42.02 4.12
CA ILE A 130 4.12 43.30 3.45
C ILE A 130 2.79 43.82 2.92
N THR A 131 2.47 45.07 3.20
CA THR A 131 1.25 45.75 2.73
C THR A 131 1.57 46.73 1.61
N GLY A 132 0.55 47.13 0.83
CA GLY A 132 0.71 48.06 -0.29
C GLY A 132 1.21 47.39 -1.56
N SER A 133 1.84 48.15 -2.45
CA SER A 133 2.20 47.72 -3.82
C SER A 133 3.14 46.51 -3.88
N ALA A 134 3.88 46.22 -2.80
CA ALA A 134 4.82 45.10 -2.71
C ALA A 134 4.22 43.82 -2.07
N ALA A 135 2.92 43.80 -1.74
CA ALA A 135 2.29 42.65 -1.11
C ALA A 135 2.38 41.36 -1.97
N SER A 136 2.35 41.50 -3.30
CA SER A 136 2.48 40.39 -4.24
C SER A 136 3.87 39.74 -4.24
N SER A 137 4.91 40.46 -3.80
CA SER A 137 6.28 39.95 -3.75
C SER A 137 6.48 38.87 -2.68
N VAL A 138 5.64 38.87 -1.62
CA VAL A 138 5.74 37.90 -0.52
C VAL A 138 5.49 36.47 -1.00
N PRO A 139 4.33 36.11 -1.59
CA PRO A 139 4.09 34.75 -2.06
C PRO A 139 4.93 34.39 -3.29
N LEU A 140 5.33 35.38 -4.12
CA LEU A 140 5.99 35.14 -5.39
C LEU A 140 7.51 34.95 -5.26
N ILE A 141 8.17 35.73 -4.40
CA ILE A 141 9.64 35.79 -4.32
C ILE A 141 10.12 35.41 -2.93
N ILE A 142 9.62 36.10 -1.89
CA ILE A 142 10.18 35.97 -0.54
C ILE A 142 9.92 34.59 0.05
N LEU A 143 8.69 34.08 -0.08
CA LEU A 143 8.33 32.78 0.45
C LEU A 143 9.11 31.66 -0.23
N PRO A 144 9.15 31.54 -1.58
CA PRO A 144 9.98 30.53 -2.24
C PRO A 144 11.46 30.67 -1.89
N PHE A 145 12.02 31.88 -1.87
CA PHE A 145 13.44 32.10 -1.58
C PHE A 145 13.84 31.60 -0.19
N ILE A 146 13.08 31.98 0.84
CA ILE A 146 13.38 31.58 2.23
C ILE A 146 13.12 30.09 2.42
N THR A 147 11.97 29.59 1.97
CA THR A 147 11.57 28.21 2.24
C THR A 147 12.41 27.19 1.48
N VAL A 148 12.72 27.44 0.20
CA VAL A 148 13.63 26.58 -0.58
C VAL A 148 15.07 26.75 -0.10
N GLY A 149 15.50 27.97 0.23
CA GLY A 149 16.83 28.21 0.81
C GLY A 149 17.03 27.42 2.12
N LEU A 150 16.02 27.37 2.98
CA LEU A 150 16.03 26.54 4.19
C LEU A 150 16.13 25.04 3.87
N GLN A 151 15.49 24.56 2.80
CA GLN A 151 15.64 23.16 2.37
C GLN A 151 17.08 22.87 1.96
N VAL A 152 17.71 23.77 1.19
CA VAL A 152 19.10 23.60 0.79
C VAL A 152 20.02 23.59 2.01
N VAL A 153 19.88 24.55 2.93
CA VAL A 153 20.75 24.58 4.11
C VAL A 153 20.53 23.37 5.02
N VAL A 154 19.28 23.06 5.35
CA VAL A 154 18.98 22.04 6.36
C VAL A 154 18.99 20.64 5.78
N MET A 155 18.23 20.39 4.71
CA MET A 155 18.08 19.03 4.16
C MET A 155 19.28 18.61 3.31
N LEU A 156 19.88 19.52 2.54
CA LEU A 156 21.02 19.17 1.70
C LEU A 156 22.34 19.25 2.47
N LEU A 157 22.66 20.37 3.13
CA LEU A 157 23.98 20.55 3.76
C LEU A 157 24.13 19.93 5.15
N LEU A 158 23.09 19.99 5.99
CA LEU A 158 23.19 19.50 7.38
C LEU A 158 22.75 18.05 7.55
N LEU A 159 21.63 17.67 6.90
CA LEU A 159 20.99 16.37 7.12
C LEU A 159 21.19 15.39 5.97
N GLY A 160 21.68 15.82 4.80
CA GLY A 160 21.74 15.01 3.58
C GLY A 160 22.45 13.68 3.81
N ASP A 161 23.70 13.74 4.26
CA ASP A 161 24.54 12.55 4.51
C ASP A 161 23.98 11.65 5.60
N VAL A 162 23.47 12.24 6.69
CA VAL A 162 22.89 11.49 7.82
C VAL A 162 21.66 10.72 7.38
N LEU A 163 20.77 11.37 6.61
CA LEU A 163 19.55 10.73 6.12
C LEU A 163 19.83 9.72 5.01
N HIS A 164 20.84 9.97 4.17
CA HIS A 164 21.31 8.98 3.20
C HIS A 164 21.87 7.73 3.90
N TRP A 165 22.73 7.90 4.90
CA TRP A 165 23.27 6.80 5.70
C TRP A 165 22.16 6.01 6.40
N LEU A 166 21.18 6.70 6.98
CA LEU A 166 20.05 6.04 7.63
C LEU A 166 19.20 5.25 6.63
N ASN A 167 18.87 5.86 5.48
CA ASN A 167 18.07 5.22 4.44
C ASN A 167 18.79 3.99 3.86
N SER A 168 20.06 4.11 3.49
CA SER A 168 20.86 2.99 2.98
C SER A 168 21.04 1.88 4.02
N SER A 169 21.24 2.22 5.30
CA SER A 169 21.34 1.24 6.38
C SER A 169 20.04 0.47 6.60
N LEU A 170 18.90 1.16 6.55
CA LEU A 170 17.58 0.54 6.65
C LEU A 170 17.30 -0.36 5.44
N MET A 171 17.62 0.10 4.24
CA MET A 171 17.46 -0.69 3.02
C MET A 171 18.33 -1.95 3.06
N ALA A 172 19.58 -1.84 3.49
CA ALA A 172 20.48 -2.99 3.66
C ALA A 172 19.98 -3.95 4.74
N TRP A 173 19.43 -3.44 5.85
CA TRP A 173 18.85 -4.27 6.90
C TRP A 173 17.62 -5.04 6.40
N VAL A 174 16.72 -4.38 5.68
CA VAL A 174 15.55 -5.03 5.09
C VAL A 174 15.97 -6.05 4.02
N GLN A 175 16.95 -5.73 3.17
CA GLN A 175 17.48 -6.67 2.19
C GLN A 175 18.02 -7.94 2.85
N ARG A 176 18.80 -7.81 3.93
CA ARG A 176 19.27 -8.97 4.73
C ARG A 176 18.13 -9.78 5.34
N MET A 177 17.03 -9.14 5.75
CA MET A 177 15.83 -9.87 6.20
C MET A 177 15.15 -10.65 5.08
N THR A 178 15.35 -10.24 3.83
CA THR A 178 14.76 -10.87 2.64
C THR A 178 15.67 -11.88 1.95
N GLU A 179 16.98 -11.84 2.20
CA GLU A 179 18.00 -12.70 1.58
C GLU A 179 18.08 -14.11 2.19
N ASP A 180 17.74 -14.28 3.48
CA ASP A 180 17.93 -15.54 4.21
C ASP A 180 16.64 -16.17 4.76
N GLY A 181 16.47 -17.47 4.43
CA GLY A 181 15.24 -18.27 4.53
C GLY A 181 14.38 -18.05 5.78
N THR A 182 14.92 -18.23 6.99
CA THR A 182 14.09 -18.17 8.21
C THR A 182 13.50 -16.78 8.48
N ASN A 183 14.24 -15.71 8.21
CA ASN A 183 13.76 -14.34 8.46
C ASN A 183 12.68 -13.92 7.47
N THR A 184 12.83 -14.28 6.20
CA THR A 184 11.83 -14.02 5.16
C THR A 184 10.52 -14.77 5.45
N VAL A 185 10.61 -16.02 5.93
CA VAL A 185 9.44 -16.82 6.31
C VAL A 185 8.73 -16.24 7.53
N VAL A 186 9.47 -15.77 8.55
CA VAL A 186 8.88 -15.11 9.71
C VAL A 186 8.21 -13.79 9.31
N LEU A 187 8.88 -12.98 8.49
CA LEU A 187 8.29 -11.74 7.95
C LEU A 187 7.00 -12.03 7.18
N ALA A 188 6.99 -13.08 6.36
CA ALA A 188 5.82 -13.49 5.60
C ALA A 188 4.68 -13.97 6.51
N ALA A 189 4.98 -14.72 7.56
CA ALA A 189 3.97 -15.14 8.54
C ALA A 189 3.32 -13.94 9.22
N VAL A 190 4.12 -12.96 9.65
CA VAL A 190 3.64 -11.74 10.32
C VAL A 190 2.81 -10.88 9.38
N LEU A 191 3.34 -10.53 8.20
CA LEU A 191 2.61 -9.69 7.24
C LEU A 191 1.34 -10.37 6.75
N GLY A 192 1.42 -11.66 6.41
CA GLY A 192 0.27 -12.44 5.97
C GLY A 192 -0.83 -12.54 7.03
N GLY A 193 -0.43 -12.84 8.27
CA GLY A 193 -1.37 -12.90 9.40
C GLY A 193 -2.01 -11.56 9.71
N MET A 194 -1.25 -10.46 9.68
CA MET A 194 -1.77 -9.12 9.91
C MET A 194 -2.79 -8.69 8.85
N ILE A 195 -2.54 -8.98 7.58
CA ILE A 195 -3.48 -8.67 6.49
C ILE A 195 -4.82 -9.40 6.69
N CYS A 196 -4.79 -10.66 7.14
CA CYS A 196 -6.00 -11.44 7.30
C CYS A 196 -6.69 -11.28 8.67
N PHE A 197 -6.15 -10.45 9.57
CA PHE A 197 -6.66 -10.27 10.95
C PHE A 197 -8.05 -9.62 10.99
N ASP A 198 -8.21 -8.42 10.41
CA ASP A 198 -9.42 -7.61 10.48
C ASP A 198 -9.98 -7.17 9.12
N LEU A 199 -9.52 -7.81 8.03
CA LEU A 199 -10.12 -7.73 6.69
C LEU A 199 -10.40 -6.29 6.19
N GLY A 200 -9.42 -5.40 6.35
CA GLY A 200 -9.51 -3.97 5.99
C GLY A 200 -9.56 -3.03 7.21
N GLY A 201 -9.50 -3.57 8.42
CA GLY A 201 -9.36 -2.81 9.66
C GLY A 201 -7.95 -2.23 9.91
N PRO A 202 -7.69 -1.72 11.13
CA PRO A 202 -6.43 -1.08 11.48
C PRO A 202 -5.18 -1.96 11.32
N VAL A 203 -5.25 -3.26 11.63
CA VAL A 203 -4.10 -4.18 11.58
C VAL A 203 -3.75 -4.49 10.12
N ASN A 204 -4.75 -4.78 9.30
CA ASN A 204 -4.56 -4.94 7.86
C ASN A 204 -3.98 -3.66 7.24
N LYS A 205 -4.55 -2.49 7.55
CA LYS A 205 -4.06 -1.20 7.04
C LYS A 205 -2.65 -0.87 7.51
N ALA A 206 -2.21 -1.36 8.67
CA ALA A 206 -0.84 -1.20 9.13
C ALA A 206 0.14 -2.06 8.32
N ALA A 207 -0.19 -3.33 8.09
CA ALA A 207 0.62 -4.21 7.25
C ALA A 207 0.66 -3.73 5.79
N TRP A 208 -0.48 -3.33 5.25
CA TRP A 208 -0.56 -2.75 3.90
C TRP A 208 0.19 -1.41 3.85
N GLY A 209 -0.02 -0.50 4.80
CA GLY A 209 0.76 0.74 4.90
C GLY A 209 2.27 0.48 4.91
N THR A 210 2.73 -0.54 5.63
CA THR A 210 4.14 -0.95 5.67
C THR A 210 4.62 -1.47 4.31
N GLY A 211 3.84 -2.35 3.67
CA GLY A 211 4.13 -2.85 2.32
C GLY A 211 4.24 -1.71 1.30
N ASN A 212 3.35 -0.71 1.37
CA ASN A 212 3.38 0.48 0.53
C ASN A 212 4.62 1.33 0.73
N VAL A 213 5.01 1.61 1.97
CA VAL A 213 6.19 2.44 2.26
C VAL A 213 7.47 1.75 1.78
N LEU A 214 7.56 0.43 1.91
CA LEU A 214 8.69 -0.35 1.42
C LEU A 214 8.68 -0.44 -0.12
N PHE A 215 7.51 -0.62 -0.73
CA PHE A 215 7.32 -0.58 -2.18
C PHE A 215 7.76 0.76 -2.78
N MET A 216 7.33 1.84 -2.14
CA MET A 216 7.77 3.21 -2.42
C MET A 216 9.30 3.30 -2.37
N SER A 217 9.91 2.71 -1.34
CA SER A 217 11.37 2.73 -1.17
C SER A 217 12.13 1.76 -2.10
N GLY A 218 11.45 1.08 -3.04
CA GLY A 218 12.07 0.13 -3.97
C GLY A 218 12.26 -1.29 -3.41
N VAL A 219 11.74 -1.59 -2.21
CA VAL A 219 11.71 -2.93 -1.64
C VAL A 219 10.36 -3.59 -1.92
N TYR A 220 10.31 -4.46 -2.91
CA TYR A 220 9.05 -5.02 -3.40
C TYR A 220 8.59 -6.32 -2.74
N LEU A 221 9.49 -7.12 -2.12
CA LEU A 221 9.11 -8.42 -1.55
C LEU A 221 8.00 -8.32 -0.48
N PRO A 222 8.04 -7.38 0.49
CA PRO A 222 6.95 -7.19 1.44
C PRO A 222 5.59 -6.91 0.78
N ALA A 223 5.58 -6.18 -0.33
CA ALA A 223 4.36 -5.92 -1.10
C ALA A 223 3.83 -7.20 -1.76
N ILE A 224 4.71 -8.06 -2.28
CA ILE A 224 4.30 -9.38 -2.83
C ILE A 224 3.61 -10.22 -1.74
N LEU A 225 4.19 -10.26 -0.54
CA LEU A 225 3.64 -11.03 0.59
C LEU A 225 2.28 -10.49 1.04
N VAL A 226 2.12 -9.17 1.10
CA VAL A 226 0.83 -8.54 1.40
C VAL A 226 -0.20 -8.81 0.29
N ASN A 227 0.21 -8.74 -0.98
CA ASN A 227 -0.67 -8.93 -2.13
C ASN A 227 -1.19 -10.37 -2.24
N VAL A 228 -0.37 -11.39 -1.92
CA VAL A 228 -0.88 -12.77 -1.87
C VAL A 228 -1.79 -12.99 -0.67
N ALA A 229 -1.52 -12.33 0.46
CA ALA A 229 -2.34 -12.48 1.67
C ALA A 229 -3.76 -11.91 1.50
N ILE A 230 -3.89 -10.75 0.85
CA ILE A 230 -5.16 -10.01 0.77
C ILE A 230 -6.25 -10.77 -0.02
N ILE A 231 -5.84 -11.63 -0.97
CA ILE A 231 -6.76 -12.43 -1.79
C ILE A 231 -7.23 -13.71 -1.09
N ILE A 232 -6.52 -14.18 -0.06
CA ILE A 232 -6.75 -15.49 0.56
C ILE A 232 -8.12 -15.57 1.24
N PRO A 233 -8.53 -14.65 2.13
CA PRO A 233 -9.84 -14.72 2.77
C PRO A 233 -11.03 -14.78 1.80
N PRO A 234 -11.20 -13.83 0.85
CA PRO A 234 -12.35 -13.85 -0.04
C PRO A 234 -12.38 -15.09 -0.96
N LEU A 235 -11.22 -15.51 -1.49
CA LEU A 235 -11.15 -16.76 -2.28
C LEU A 235 -11.40 -18.00 -1.43
N GLY A 236 -10.92 -18.00 -0.19
CA GLY A 236 -11.09 -19.08 0.79
C GLY A 236 -12.56 -19.33 1.13
N TYR A 237 -13.32 -18.28 1.43
CA TYR A 237 -14.75 -18.40 1.72
C TYR A 237 -15.58 -18.74 0.47
N ALA A 238 -15.22 -18.19 -0.70
CA ALA A 238 -15.83 -18.61 -1.95
C ALA A 238 -15.61 -20.11 -2.22
N ALA A 239 -14.38 -20.60 -2.03
CA ALA A 239 -14.04 -22.01 -2.15
C ALA A 239 -14.76 -22.87 -1.09
N ALA A 240 -14.86 -22.41 0.17
CA ALA A 240 -15.61 -23.08 1.21
C ALA A 240 -17.06 -23.34 0.76
N ARG A 241 -17.70 -22.31 0.19
CA ARG A 241 -19.05 -22.37 -0.34
C ARG A 241 -19.19 -23.34 -1.51
N PHE A 242 -18.22 -23.41 -2.42
CA PHE A 242 -18.26 -24.37 -3.53
C PHE A 242 -18.06 -25.82 -3.08
N ILE A 243 -17.21 -26.06 -2.07
CA ILE A 243 -16.95 -27.41 -1.55
C ILE A 243 -18.18 -27.97 -0.82
N ARG A 244 -18.85 -27.15 -0.01
CA ARG A 244 -20.00 -27.61 0.80
C ARG A 244 -21.18 -26.61 0.67
N PRO A 245 -21.82 -26.50 -0.50
CA PRO A 245 -22.85 -25.48 -0.74
C PRO A 245 -24.07 -25.61 0.17
N ARG A 246 -24.33 -26.82 0.67
CA ARG A 246 -25.40 -27.11 1.63
C ARG A 246 -25.13 -26.54 3.02
N ASN A 247 -23.93 -26.07 3.32
CA ASN A 247 -23.55 -25.49 4.62
C ASN A 247 -23.81 -23.97 4.69
N PHE A 248 -24.26 -23.34 3.60
CA PHE A 248 -24.38 -21.89 3.46
C PHE A 248 -25.81 -21.47 3.14
N SER A 249 -26.28 -20.41 3.81
CA SER A 249 -27.55 -19.76 3.48
C SER A 249 -27.53 -19.15 2.07
N GLU A 250 -28.71 -18.88 1.50
CA GLU A 250 -28.79 -18.33 0.13
C GLU A 250 -28.07 -16.98 0.01
N THR A 251 -28.23 -16.10 1.01
CA THR A 251 -27.51 -14.82 1.10
C THR A 251 -25.99 -15.01 1.08
N LEU A 252 -25.47 -16.01 1.82
CA LEU A 252 -24.03 -16.27 1.84
C LEU A 252 -23.53 -16.98 0.58
N LYS A 253 -24.39 -17.70 -0.14
CA LYS A 253 -24.07 -18.23 -1.48
C LYS A 253 -23.90 -17.11 -2.49
N GLU A 254 -24.78 -16.11 -2.47
CA GLU A 254 -24.68 -14.92 -3.32
C GLU A 254 -23.44 -14.10 -2.97
N ALA A 255 -23.21 -13.84 -1.68
CA ALA A 255 -21.99 -13.20 -1.20
C ALA A 255 -20.72 -13.96 -1.63
N GLY A 256 -20.79 -15.30 -1.71
CA GLY A 256 -19.70 -16.16 -2.16
C GLY A 256 -19.33 -15.92 -3.62
N ASN A 257 -20.32 -15.70 -4.49
CA ASN A 257 -20.07 -15.33 -5.89
C ASN A 257 -19.35 -13.97 -5.97
N GLY A 258 -19.80 -12.98 -5.20
CA GLY A 258 -19.12 -11.68 -5.11
C GLY A 258 -17.69 -11.78 -4.56
N SER A 259 -17.48 -12.69 -3.62
CA SER A 259 -16.17 -12.93 -2.99
C SER A 259 -15.14 -13.48 -3.97
N VAL A 260 -15.54 -14.24 -4.99
CA VAL A 260 -14.62 -14.65 -6.07
C VAL A 260 -14.03 -13.42 -6.76
N ILE A 261 -14.89 -12.48 -7.17
CA ILE A 261 -14.47 -11.28 -7.89
C ILE A 261 -13.60 -10.42 -6.99
N MET A 262 -14.03 -10.19 -5.74
CA MET A 262 -13.26 -9.41 -4.77
C MET A 262 -11.89 -10.04 -4.49
N GLY A 263 -11.82 -11.37 -4.38
CA GLY A 263 -10.56 -12.09 -4.23
C GLY A 263 -9.64 -11.98 -5.44
N ILE A 264 -10.18 -12.02 -6.66
CA ILE A 264 -9.37 -11.79 -7.87
C ILE A 264 -8.78 -10.37 -7.89
N LEU A 265 -9.57 -9.38 -7.46
CA LEU A 265 -9.18 -7.97 -7.45
C LEU A 265 -8.31 -7.56 -6.25
N GLY A 266 -8.18 -8.41 -5.22
CA GLY A 266 -7.44 -8.06 -4.00
C GLY A 266 -8.21 -7.19 -3.01
N ILE A 267 -9.53 -7.37 -2.94
CA ILE A 267 -10.43 -6.70 -2.00
C ILE A 267 -10.76 -7.70 -0.87
N SER A 268 -10.15 -7.53 0.29
CA SER A 268 -10.31 -8.45 1.43
C SER A 268 -11.70 -8.42 2.07
N GLU A 269 -12.45 -7.33 1.85
CA GLU A 269 -13.75 -7.05 2.44
C GLU A 269 -14.83 -8.07 2.02
N GLY A 270 -14.64 -8.76 0.89
CA GLY A 270 -15.54 -9.85 0.48
C GLY A 270 -15.66 -10.98 1.50
N ALA A 271 -14.66 -11.14 2.38
CA ALA A 271 -14.67 -12.13 3.44
C ALA A 271 -15.42 -11.71 4.72
N ILE A 272 -15.80 -10.43 4.86
CA ILE A 272 -16.43 -9.89 6.08
C ILE A 272 -17.76 -10.62 6.40
N PRO A 273 -18.71 -10.80 5.45
CA PRO A 273 -19.99 -11.44 5.76
C PRO A 273 -19.85 -12.86 6.32
N PHE A 274 -18.82 -13.59 5.89
CA PHE A 274 -18.52 -14.93 6.38
C PHE A 274 -17.85 -14.90 7.75
N THR A 275 -16.83 -14.08 7.90
CA THR A 275 -16.05 -13.99 9.15
C THR A 275 -16.94 -13.56 10.33
N LEU A 276 -17.91 -12.69 10.06
CA LEU A 276 -18.87 -12.22 11.08
C LEU A 276 -19.83 -13.29 11.59
N LYS A 277 -20.00 -14.43 10.90
CA LYS A 277 -20.83 -15.53 11.40
C LYS A 277 -20.26 -16.20 12.66
N ASN A 278 -18.93 -16.30 12.75
CA ASN A 278 -18.29 -16.76 13.98
C ASN A 278 -16.88 -16.16 14.11
N PRO A 279 -16.77 -14.89 14.54
CA PRO A 279 -15.50 -14.18 14.57
C PRO A 279 -14.44 -14.90 15.42
N ALA A 280 -14.85 -15.49 16.55
CA ALA A 280 -13.97 -16.16 17.49
C ALA A 280 -13.21 -17.34 16.86
N ARG A 281 -13.82 -18.06 15.92
CA ARG A 281 -13.19 -19.18 15.21
C ARG A 281 -12.57 -18.76 13.88
N LEU A 282 -13.23 -17.85 13.16
CA LEU A 282 -12.86 -17.50 11.79
C LEU A 282 -11.73 -16.48 11.70
N ILE A 283 -11.58 -15.57 12.67
CA ILE A 283 -10.43 -14.64 12.70
C ILE A 283 -9.10 -15.40 12.87
N PRO A 284 -8.94 -16.30 13.87
CA PRO A 284 -7.73 -17.12 13.97
C PRO A 284 -7.45 -17.96 12.72
N LEU A 285 -8.50 -18.50 12.10
CA LEU A 285 -8.38 -19.26 10.85
C LEU A 285 -7.87 -18.38 9.71
N ASN A 286 -8.42 -17.17 9.55
CA ASN A 286 -7.98 -16.22 8.52
C ASN A 286 -6.50 -15.84 8.72
N ILE A 287 -6.08 -15.55 9.95
CA ILE A 287 -4.68 -15.24 10.29
C ILE A 287 -3.77 -16.40 9.91
N LEU A 288 -4.13 -17.62 10.30
CA LEU A 288 -3.35 -18.82 10.00
C LEU A 288 -3.22 -19.02 8.49
N ALA A 289 -4.31 -18.87 7.75
CA ALA A 289 -4.33 -19.00 6.30
C ALA A 289 -3.48 -17.95 5.59
N GLY A 290 -3.58 -16.69 6.01
CA GLY A 290 -2.76 -15.59 5.48
C GLY A 290 -1.27 -15.80 5.74
N ALA A 291 -0.93 -16.25 6.95
CA ALA A 291 0.43 -16.59 7.33
C ALA A 291 0.95 -17.76 6.48
N MET A 292 0.22 -18.87 6.40
CA MET A 292 0.63 -20.05 5.62
C MET A 292 0.78 -19.75 4.12
N GLY A 293 -0.13 -18.98 3.54
CA GLY A 293 -0.04 -18.59 2.13
C GLY A 293 1.18 -17.72 1.86
N SER A 294 1.42 -16.70 2.69
CA SER A 294 2.58 -15.83 2.55
C SER A 294 3.90 -16.57 2.81
N MET A 295 3.94 -17.43 3.83
CA MET A 295 5.10 -18.29 4.11
C MET A 295 5.42 -19.20 2.93
N THR A 296 4.40 -19.76 2.27
CA THR A 296 4.58 -20.58 1.07
C THR A 296 5.26 -19.79 -0.05
N VAL A 297 4.81 -18.54 -0.29
CA VAL A 297 5.45 -17.64 -1.26
C VAL A 297 6.91 -17.37 -0.93
N ALA A 298 7.22 -17.15 0.36
CA ALA A 298 8.60 -16.95 0.82
C ALA A 298 9.46 -18.21 0.69
N LEU A 299 8.95 -19.38 1.09
CA LEU A 299 9.65 -20.67 1.04
C LEU A 299 10.05 -21.06 -0.38
N PHE A 300 9.14 -20.83 -1.33
CA PHE A 300 9.37 -21.10 -2.76
C PHE A 300 10.02 -19.93 -3.50
N LYS A 301 10.51 -18.92 -2.76
CA LYS A 301 11.35 -17.83 -3.27
C LYS A 301 10.72 -17.09 -4.45
N ALA A 302 9.47 -16.64 -4.31
CA ALA A 302 8.96 -15.62 -5.22
C ALA A 302 9.77 -14.33 -5.04
N TYR A 303 10.17 -13.70 -6.14
CA TYR A 303 11.03 -12.52 -6.11
C TYR A 303 10.49 -11.44 -7.06
N PRO A 304 10.75 -10.16 -6.80
CA PRO A 304 10.27 -9.10 -7.67
C PRO A 304 11.06 -9.02 -8.98
N ILE A 305 10.36 -9.04 -10.12
CA ILE A 305 10.93 -8.77 -11.46
C ILE A 305 10.52 -7.38 -11.99
N MET A 306 9.51 -6.79 -11.37
CA MET A 306 8.96 -5.47 -11.64
C MET A 306 8.16 -5.02 -10.40
N PRO A 307 7.68 -3.76 -10.34
CA PRO A 307 6.77 -3.34 -9.29
C PRO A 307 5.54 -4.25 -9.23
N PRO A 308 5.31 -4.98 -8.11
CA PRO A 308 4.24 -5.97 -8.04
C PRO A 308 2.86 -5.33 -8.05
N LEU A 309 1.92 -5.97 -8.75
CA LEU A 309 0.51 -5.57 -8.73
C LEU A 309 -0.26 -6.29 -7.62
N GLY A 310 -1.34 -5.66 -7.13
CA GLY A 310 -2.27 -6.27 -6.18
C GLY A 310 -3.21 -7.28 -6.85
N GLY A 311 -3.82 -8.17 -6.06
CA GLY A 311 -4.80 -9.14 -6.55
C GLY A 311 -4.19 -10.45 -7.06
N LEU A 312 -5.04 -11.33 -7.61
CA LEU A 312 -4.61 -12.65 -8.08
C LEU A 312 -3.70 -12.54 -9.32
N TYR A 313 -4.00 -11.59 -10.20
CA TYR A 313 -3.19 -11.29 -11.39
C TYR A 313 -1.80 -10.72 -11.04
N GLY A 314 -1.60 -10.24 -9.81
CA GLY A 314 -0.29 -9.85 -9.28
C GLY A 314 0.75 -10.97 -9.38
N GLY A 315 0.31 -12.24 -9.37
CA GLY A 315 1.17 -13.40 -9.56
C GLY A 315 1.93 -13.40 -10.89
N PHE A 316 1.45 -12.71 -11.93
CA PHE A 316 2.16 -12.59 -13.21
C PHE A 316 3.27 -11.53 -13.22
N THR A 317 3.36 -10.73 -12.16
CA THR A 317 4.35 -9.65 -12.03
C THR A 317 5.54 -10.03 -11.14
N VAL A 318 5.61 -11.29 -10.71
CA VAL A 318 6.67 -11.81 -9.85
C VAL A 318 7.44 -12.93 -10.56
N GLY A 319 8.74 -13.02 -10.25
CA GLY A 319 9.54 -14.20 -10.55
C GLY A 319 9.06 -15.38 -9.71
N ASN A 320 9.18 -16.59 -10.28
CA ASN A 320 8.52 -17.81 -9.76
C ASN A 320 7.00 -17.60 -9.53
N PRO A 321 6.23 -17.25 -10.58
CA PRO A 321 4.79 -16.95 -10.45
C PRO A 321 3.99 -18.10 -9.83
N TRP A 322 4.40 -19.35 -10.09
CA TRP A 322 3.79 -20.53 -9.50
C TRP A 322 3.84 -20.54 -7.97
N ALA A 323 4.89 -19.96 -7.34
CA ALA A 323 5.00 -19.86 -5.89
C ALA A 323 3.92 -18.95 -5.31
N TYR A 324 3.61 -17.84 -6.01
CA TYR A 324 2.52 -16.93 -5.65
C TYR A 324 1.16 -17.64 -5.69
N PHE A 325 0.87 -18.31 -6.81
CA PHE A 325 -0.39 -19.04 -6.96
C PHE A 325 -0.51 -20.23 -6.00
N LEU A 326 0.60 -20.91 -5.71
CA LEU A 326 0.64 -21.98 -4.73
C LEU A 326 0.37 -21.45 -3.32
N GLY A 327 0.97 -20.31 -2.94
CA GLY A 327 0.69 -19.67 -1.65
C GLY A 327 -0.77 -19.22 -1.52
N ALA A 328 -1.32 -18.61 -2.56
CA ALA A 328 -2.74 -18.27 -2.62
C ALA A 328 -3.63 -19.51 -2.46
N LEU A 329 -3.29 -20.61 -3.13
CA LEU A 329 -4.00 -21.89 -3.06
C LEU A 329 -3.93 -22.49 -1.65
N VAL A 330 -2.74 -22.56 -1.05
CA VAL A 330 -2.56 -23.11 0.30
C VAL A 330 -3.41 -22.34 1.31
N GLY A 331 -3.33 -21.01 1.34
CA GLY A 331 -4.15 -20.20 2.24
C GLY A 331 -5.65 -20.35 1.98
N THR A 332 -6.05 -20.34 0.70
CA THR A 332 -7.45 -20.54 0.28
C THR A 332 -7.98 -21.88 0.79
N LEU A 333 -7.22 -22.97 0.67
CA LEU A 333 -7.61 -24.30 1.12
C LEU A 333 -7.71 -24.39 2.65
N VAL A 334 -6.81 -23.73 3.39
CA VAL A 334 -6.89 -23.66 4.86
C VAL A 334 -8.24 -23.06 5.30
N ILE A 335 -8.66 -21.96 4.68
CA ILE A 335 -9.98 -21.37 4.97
C ILE A 335 -11.11 -22.27 4.45
N ALA A 336 -11.00 -22.78 3.23
CA ALA A 336 -12.07 -23.54 2.59
C ALA A 336 -12.44 -24.81 3.36
N ILE A 337 -11.44 -25.50 3.89
CA ILE A 337 -11.60 -26.70 4.71
C ILE A 337 -11.95 -26.30 6.14
N GLY A 338 -11.16 -25.40 6.74
CA GLY A 338 -11.32 -25.00 8.14
C GLY A 338 -12.69 -24.37 8.43
N ALA A 339 -13.15 -23.45 7.59
CA ALA A 339 -14.43 -22.77 7.78
C ALA A 339 -15.60 -23.76 7.74
N ASN A 340 -15.58 -24.72 6.81
CA ASN A 340 -16.60 -25.76 6.70
C ASN A 340 -16.60 -26.78 7.85
N VAL A 341 -15.46 -26.98 8.51
CA VAL A 341 -15.35 -27.84 9.70
C VAL A 341 -15.77 -27.10 10.96
N LEU A 342 -15.44 -25.81 11.06
CA LEU A 342 -15.59 -25.03 12.29
C LEU A 342 -16.95 -24.36 12.45
N VAL A 343 -17.65 -24.07 11.34
CA VAL A 343 -18.85 -23.22 11.34
C VAL A 343 -19.92 -23.77 10.38
N ASN A 344 -21.17 -23.77 10.85
CA ASN A 344 -22.35 -23.96 10.02
C ASN A 344 -22.87 -22.58 9.58
N PHE A 345 -22.81 -22.28 8.29
CA PHE A 345 -23.22 -20.98 7.75
C PHE A 345 -24.72 -20.91 7.39
N ASN A 346 -25.49 -21.96 7.63
CA ASN A 346 -26.96 -21.94 7.49
C ASN A 346 -27.66 -21.38 8.72
N GLU A 347 -27.01 -21.40 9.88
CA GLU A 347 -27.66 -20.97 11.12
C GLU A 347 -27.84 -19.45 11.08
N THR A 348 -29.11 -19.04 11.09
CA THR A 348 -29.54 -17.72 11.52
C THR A 348 -29.31 -17.72 13.03
N ASP A 349 -28.34 -16.95 13.53
CA ASP A 349 -28.07 -16.95 14.97
C ASP A 349 -29.35 -16.57 15.73
N ALA A 350 -29.86 -17.54 16.48
CA ALA A 350 -30.94 -17.42 17.47
C ALA A 350 -30.46 -16.66 18.73
N ASN A 351 -29.69 -15.58 18.56
CA ASN A 351 -29.16 -14.76 19.65
C ASN A 351 -29.33 -13.24 19.41
N SER A 352 -30.23 -12.85 18.50
CA SER A 352 -30.74 -11.47 18.42
C SER A 352 -32.02 -11.25 19.24
N GLU A 353 -32.43 -12.20 20.08
CA GLU A 353 -33.52 -12.00 21.06
C GLU A 353 -32.98 -11.55 22.42
N SER A 354 -32.47 -10.32 22.51
CA SER A 354 -32.49 -9.57 23.78
C SER A 354 -32.24 -8.06 23.65
N ILE A 355 -32.75 -7.40 22.60
CA ILE A 355 -33.02 -5.95 22.66
C ILE A 355 -34.32 -5.67 21.89
N ASN A 356 -35.43 -6.23 22.39
CA ASN A 356 -36.75 -5.66 22.14
C ASN A 356 -36.95 -4.54 23.17
N THR A 357 -36.57 -3.32 22.81
CA THR A 357 -37.23 -2.13 23.33
C THR A 357 -37.98 -1.50 22.17
N SER A 358 -39.30 -1.46 22.32
CA SER A 358 -40.34 -1.17 21.35
C SER A 358 -40.09 0.03 20.43
N PRO A 359 -40.54 -0.02 19.16
CA PRO A 359 -40.48 1.11 18.24
C PRO A 359 -41.79 1.89 18.31
N ASP A 360 -41.98 2.70 19.34
CA ASP A 360 -42.96 3.79 19.31
C ASP A 360 -42.44 4.94 20.18
N ASP A 361 -42.56 6.16 19.64
CA ASP A 361 -42.22 7.47 20.23
C ASP A 361 -40.76 7.92 20.19
N ILE A 362 -40.29 8.34 19.01
CA ILE A 362 -39.43 9.54 18.92
C ILE A 362 -39.93 10.41 17.75
N GLU A 363 -40.86 11.32 18.05
CA GLU A 363 -41.15 12.48 17.19
C GLU A 363 -39.90 13.37 17.10
N ILE A 364 -39.35 13.51 15.89
CA ILE A 364 -38.27 14.46 15.61
C ILE A 364 -38.92 15.80 15.26
N LYS A 365 -38.95 16.73 16.21
CA LYS A 365 -39.16 18.16 15.93
C LYS A 365 -37.83 18.79 15.51
N PHE A 366 -37.85 19.46 14.37
CA PHE A 366 -36.81 20.39 13.97
C PHE A 366 -37.21 21.78 14.44
N ASP A 367 -36.44 22.35 15.37
CA ASP A 367 -36.28 23.80 15.56
C ASP A 367 -34.78 24.11 15.45
#